data_AF-A0A940YAL2-F1
#
_entry.id   AF-A0A940YAL2-F1
#
_cell.length_a   1.000
_cell.length_b   1.000
_cell.length_c   1.000
_cell.angle_alpha   90.00
_cell.angle_beta   90.00
_cell.angle_gamma   90.00
#
_symmetry.space_group_name_H-M   'P 1'
#
loop_
_entity.id
_entity.type
_entity.pdbx_description
1 polymer ?
#
loop_
_entity_poly.entity_id
_entity_poly.type
_entity_poly.pdbx_seq_one_letter_code
_entity_poly.pdbx_strand_id
1 'polypeptide(L)'
;MSIARRHALLALAGLPLAATAAPGGLPAVIDHDGGSPEWDRLRAKLFGDRPIATGADSAVQLVVPLRAAYGASVPVKIVPRLGDQVPGRAVRRYTLLVDKNPSPVAATLNIGPAIVRAEFETRLRVDEYGHMRVIAELDDGSLHLSSRYVKVSGGCSAPPNRDAPQLIGQTRFKLPEGLKPAGQATPGEVTVIHPNDTGFELNQVTVMYIPPHFVRSIRARYDGRLLFDLDCDFSISENPSWRFLFQPRADGGGRLEAEVEDSKEQRFRGALDLATGAIA
;
A
#
# COMPACT_ATOMS: atom_id res chain seq x y z
N MET A 1 -35.64 76.46 -37.53
CA MET A 1 -34.95 75.17 -37.71
C MET A 1 -33.71 75.18 -36.81
N SER A 2 -33.74 74.45 -35.68
CA SER A 2 -33.10 73.13 -35.51
C SER A 2 -31.59 73.26 -35.28
N ILE A 3 -30.91 72.75 -34.25
CA ILE A 3 -31.20 71.89 -33.09
C ILE A 3 -30.09 72.18 -32.07
N ALA A 4 -30.43 72.30 -30.77
CA ALA A 4 -29.47 72.39 -29.69
C ALA A 4 -28.87 71.01 -29.37
N ARG A 5 -27.54 70.88 -29.37
CA ARG A 5 -26.83 69.71 -28.83
C ARG A 5 -26.41 70.00 -27.39
N ARG A 6 -27.19 69.49 -26.43
CA ARG A 6 -26.80 69.45 -25.01
C ARG A 6 -26.13 68.11 -24.74
N HIS A 7 -24.88 68.14 -24.29
CA HIS A 7 -24.16 66.98 -23.79
C HIS A 7 -24.71 66.62 -22.40
N ALA A 8 -25.39 65.48 -22.30
CA ALA A 8 -25.76 64.88 -21.02
C ALA A 8 -24.75 63.80 -20.67
N LEU A 9 -23.93 64.09 -19.65
CA LEU A 9 -23.13 63.12 -18.90
C LEU A 9 -24.08 62.19 -18.14
N LEU A 10 -24.04 60.89 -18.46
CA LEU A 10 -24.62 59.84 -17.61
C LEU A 10 -23.49 59.23 -16.78
N ALA A 11 -23.48 59.57 -15.49
CA ALA A 11 -22.68 58.90 -14.48
C ALA A 11 -23.27 57.51 -14.21
N LEU A 12 -22.56 56.44 -14.58
CA LEU A 12 -22.88 55.09 -14.13
C LEU A 12 -22.41 54.94 -12.68
N ALA A 13 -23.35 54.90 -11.74
CA ALA A 13 -23.09 54.49 -10.37
C ALA A 13 -22.79 52.98 -10.35
N GLY A 14 -21.55 52.61 -9.99
CA GLY A 14 -21.16 51.22 -9.81
C GLY A 14 -21.77 50.64 -8.54
N LEU A 15 -22.58 49.59 -8.67
CA LEU A 15 -22.93 48.74 -7.54
C LEU A 15 -21.72 47.90 -7.14
N PRO A 16 -21.36 47.82 -5.84
CA PRO A 16 -20.35 46.88 -5.39
C PRO A 16 -20.95 45.46 -5.44
N LEU A 17 -20.42 44.62 -6.32
CA LEU A 17 -20.71 43.19 -6.34
C LEU A 17 -19.98 42.58 -5.13
N ALA A 18 -20.72 42.24 -4.07
CA ALA A 18 -20.17 41.50 -2.95
C ALA A 18 -19.84 40.07 -3.42
N ALA A 19 -18.57 39.81 -3.72
CA ALA A 19 -18.09 38.46 -3.99
C ALA A 19 -18.10 37.66 -2.69
N THR A 20 -19.13 36.83 -2.49
CA THR A 20 -19.10 35.80 -1.46
C THR A 20 -18.11 34.72 -1.91
N ALA A 21 -16.91 34.74 -1.34
CA ALA A 21 -15.97 33.63 -1.45
C ALA A 21 -16.62 32.40 -0.80
N ALA A 22 -17.08 31.45 -1.63
CA ALA A 22 -17.40 30.12 -1.16
C ALA A 22 -16.13 29.54 -0.50
N PRO A 23 -16.22 28.92 0.70
CA PRO A 23 -15.06 28.30 1.33
C PRO A 23 -14.48 27.27 0.36
N GLY A 24 -13.28 27.54 -0.14
CA GLY A 24 -12.52 26.63 -0.97
C GLY A 24 -12.08 25.43 -0.15
N GLY A 25 -12.98 24.45 -0.02
CA GLY A 25 -12.59 23.09 0.29
C GLY A 25 -11.89 22.52 -0.94
N LEU A 26 -10.69 21.99 -0.76
CA LEU A 26 -10.15 20.99 -1.69
C LEU A 26 -11.24 19.93 -1.90
N PRO A 27 -11.48 19.42 -3.13
CA PRO A 27 -12.46 18.35 -3.33
C PRO A 27 -12.06 17.16 -2.45
N ALA A 28 -12.74 17.03 -1.30
CA ALA A 28 -12.67 15.87 -0.46
C ALA A 28 -13.50 14.80 -1.16
N VAL A 29 -12.81 13.73 -1.57
CA VAL A 29 -13.39 12.53 -2.16
C VAL A 29 -14.04 12.78 -3.53
N ILE A 30 -13.22 12.71 -4.60
CA ILE A 30 -13.76 12.18 -5.85
C ILE A 30 -13.97 10.69 -5.57
N ASP A 31 -15.21 10.34 -5.23
CA ASP A 31 -15.68 8.96 -5.31
C ASP A 31 -15.76 8.66 -6.81
N HIS A 32 -14.60 8.36 -7.40
CA HIS A 32 -14.62 7.58 -8.62
C HIS A 32 -15.35 6.31 -8.21
N ASP A 33 -16.41 5.96 -8.93
CA ASP A 33 -17.26 4.76 -8.80
C ASP A 33 -16.49 3.42 -8.63
N GLY A 34 -15.16 3.46 -8.58
CA GLY A 34 -14.27 2.34 -8.40
C GLY A 34 -14.37 1.40 -9.58
N GLY A 35 -15.05 1.77 -10.66
CA GLY A 35 -15.18 0.96 -11.86
C GLY A 35 -13.90 1.05 -12.70
N SER A 36 -13.46 -0.08 -13.22
CA SER A 36 -12.48 -0.12 -14.32
C SER A 36 -12.67 -1.43 -15.08
N PRO A 37 -12.43 -1.47 -16.41
CA PRO A 37 -12.51 -2.70 -17.18
C PRO A 37 -11.59 -3.81 -16.64
N GLU A 38 -10.44 -3.42 -16.09
CA GLU A 38 -9.50 -4.32 -15.44
C GLU A 38 -10.09 -4.89 -14.15
N TRP A 39 -10.69 -4.04 -13.31
CA TRP A 39 -11.32 -4.46 -12.07
C TRP A 39 -12.51 -5.37 -12.30
N ASP A 40 -13.36 -5.12 -13.28
CA ASP A 40 -14.52 -5.97 -13.55
C ASP A 40 -14.10 -7.42 -13.87
N ARG A 41 -13.04 -7.57 -14.67
CA ARG A 41 -12.45 -8.88 -15.00
C ARG A 41 -11.79 -9.53 -13.77
N LEU A 42 -11.00 -8.76 -13.02
CA LEU A 42 -10.31 -9.26 -11.82
C LEU A 42 -11.29 -9.64 -10.72
N ARG A 43 -12.34 -8.84 -10.48
CA ARG A 43 -13.38 -9.09 -9.49
C ARG A 43 -14.06 -10.43 -9.74
N ALA A 44 -14.51 -10.67 -10.96
CA ALA A 44 -15.16 -11.93 -11.32
C ALA A 44 -14.21 -13.12 -11.15
N LYS A 45 -12.94 -13.00 -11.57
CA LYS A 45 -11.95 -14.08 -11.46
C LYS A 45 -11.55 -14.39 -10.02
N LEU A 46 -11.38 -13.37 -9.18
CA LEU A 46 -10.83 -13.52 -7.83
C LEU A 46 -11.90 -13.74 -6.75
N PHE A 47 -13.09 -13.17 -6.93
CA PHE A 47 -14.14 -13.14 -5.90
C PHE A 47 -15.51 -13.62 -6.40
N GLY A 48 -15.67 -13.88 -7.70
CA GLY A 48 -16.94 -14.29 -8.30
C GLY A 48 -18.04 -13.26 -8.04
N ASP A 49 -19.22 -13.77 -7.68
CA ASP A 49 -20.41 -12.95 -7.39
C ASP A 49 -20.56 -12.58 -5.92
N ARG A 50 -19.55 -12.86 -5.07
CA ARG A 50 -19.61 -12.52 -3.65
C ARG A 50 -19.88 -11.02 -3.46
N PRO A 51 -20.79 -10.62 -2.56
CA PRO A 51 -21.01 -9.22 -2.23
C PRO A 51 -19.74 -8.64 -1.60
N ILE A 52 -19.40 -7.41 -1.99
CA ILE A 52 -18.23 -6.68 -1.48
C ILE A 52 -18.72 -5.33 -0.97
N ALA A 53 -18.58 -5.08 0.33
CA ALA A 53 -18.90 -3.80 0.93
C ALA A 53 -17.88 -2.72 0.48
N THR A 54 -18.36 -1.53 0.15
CA THR A 54 -17.55 -0.42 -0.38
C THR A 54 -17.84 0.88 0.38
N GLY A 55 -17.20 1.99 0.01
CA GLY A 55 -17.54 3.31 0.53
C GLY A 55 -17.44 3.39 2.06
N ALA A 56 -18.49 3.88 2.71
CA ALA A 56 -18.59 3.99 4.17
C ALA A 56 -18.76 2.64 4.87
N ASP A 57 -19.42 1.68 4.22
CA ASP A 57 -19.75 0.36 4.80
C ASP A 57 -18.57 -0.60 4.82
N SER A 58 -17.52 -0.31 4.05
CA SER A 58 -16.30 -1.12 4.04
C SER A 58 -15.59 -1.10 5.39
N ALA A 59 -15.02 -2.24 5.77
CA ALA A 59 -14.22 -2.40 6.98
C ALA A 59 -12.74 -2.04 6.80
N VAL A 60 -12.33 -1.62 5.60
CA VAL A 60 -10.92 -1.33 5.28
C VAL A 60 -10.80 0.02 4.57
N GLN A 61 -9.70 0.72 4.82
CA GLN A 61 -9.31 1.92 4.12
C GLN A 61 -7.94 1.75 3.50
N LEU A 62 -7.84 2.09 2.22
CA LEU A 62 -6.57 2.25 1.52
C LEU A 62 -6.17 3.72 1.56
N VAL A 63 -4.96 3.98 2.05
CA VAL A 63 -4.34 5.30 2.09
C VAL A 63 -3.14 5.29 1.16
N VAL A 64 -3.26 6.03 0.07
CA VAL A 64 -2.22 6.23 -0.96
C VAL A 64 -2.28 7.68 -1.43
N PRO A 65 -1.17 8.26 -1.90
CA PRO A 65 -1.17 9.62 -2.42
C PRO A 65 -1.91 9.69 -3.76
N LEU A 66 -2.66 10.78 -4.00
CA LEU A 66 -3.30 11.02 -5.31
C LEU A 66 -2.26 11.15 -6.44
N ARG A 67 -1.08 11.70 -6.14
CA ARG A 67 0.07 11.82 -7.03
C ARG A 67 1.31 11.34 -6.28
N ALA A 68 2.05 10.40 -6.85
CA ALA A 68 3.33 9.97 -6.32
C ALA A 68 4.46 10.56 -7.16
N ALA A 69 5.57 10.91 -6.52
CA ALA A 69 6.74 11.47 -7.20
C ALA A 69 7.47 10.42 -8.06
N TYR A 70 7.42 9.14 -7.65
CA TYR A 70 8.12 8.03 -8.30
C TYR A 70 7.20 6.81 -8.39
N GLY A 71 6.93 6.34 -9.60
CA GLY A 71 6.07 5.17 -9.85
C GLY A 71 6.67 3.86 -9.34
N ALA A 72 8.00 3.80 -9.18
CA ALA A 72 8.69 2.62 -8.67
C ALA A 72 8.48 2.38 -7.16
N SER A 73 8.00 3.39 -6.42
CA SER A 73 7.96 3.37 -4.96
C SER A 73 6.81 4.23 -4.42
N VAL A 74 5.59 3.78 -4.69
CA VAL A 74 4.37 4.44 -4.20
C VAL A 74 4.07 3.94 -2.79
N PRO A 75 4.02 4.82 -1.77
CA PRO A 75 3.70 4.40 -0.41
C PRO A 75 2.23 3.99 -0.31
N VAL A 76 1.99 2.84 0.34
CA VAL A 76 0.67 2.26 0.56
C VAL A 76 0.49 1.95 2.03
N LYS A 77 -0.62 2.44 2.60
CA LYS A 77 -1.05 2.10 3.95
C LYS A 77 -2.45 1.51 3.93
N ILE A 78 -2.62 0.35 4.56
CA ILE A 78 -3.89 -0.35 4.73
C ILE A 78 -4.31 -0.17 6.18
N VAL A 79 -5.48 0.40 6.40
CA VAL A 79 -6.01 0.66 7.74
C VAL A 79 -7.33 -0.09 7.92
N PRO A 80 -7.44 -1.01 8.88
CA PRO A 80 -8.73 -1.61 9.23
C PRO A 80 -9.59 -0.58 9.98
N ARG A 81 -10.86 -0.45 9.60
CA ARG A 81 -11.85 0.42 10.25
C ARG A 81 -12.67 -0.30 11.33
N LEU A 82 -12.07 -1.35 11.91
CA LEU A 82 -12.69 -2.19 12.94
C LEU A 82 -11.97 -2.12 14.29
N GLY A 83 -10.83 -1.41 14.35
CA GLY A 83 -9.95 -1.39 15.52
C GLY A 83 -9.08 -2.64 15.61
N ASP A 84 -8.84 -3.11 16.84
CA ASP A 84 -8.04 -4.30 17.10
C ASP A 84 -8.78 -5.58 16.70
N GLN A 85 -8.03 -6.65 16.43
CA GLN A 85 -8.56 -7.94 15.98
C GLN A 85 -9.45 -8.55 17.06
N VAL A 86 -10.74 -8.73 16.75
CA VAL A 86 -11.71 -9.38 17.63
C VAL A 86 -12.43 -10.50 16.86
N PRO A 87 -12.74 -11.64 17.48
CA PRO A 87 -13.48 -12.72 16.82
C PRO A 87 -14.79 -12.25 16.18
N GLY A 88 -15.10 -12.75 14.99
CA GLY A 88 -16.30 -12.41 14.22
C GLY A 88 -16.21 -11.10 13.43
N ARG A 89 -15.13 -10.33 13.62
CA ARG A 89 -14.78 -9.15 12.81
C ARG A 89 -13.27 -9.06 12.56
N ALA A 90 -12.56 -10.18 12.67
CA ALA A 90 -11.12 -10.22 12.50
C ALA A 90 -10.80 -10.27 11.00
N VAL A 91 -9.80 -9.52 10.56
CA VAL A 91 -9.32 -9.60 9.18
C VAL A 91 -8.50 -10.88 9.05
N ARG A 92 -8.86 -11.74 8.09
CA ARG A 92 -8.12 -12.98 7.80
C ARG A 92 -7.20 -12.83 6.62
N ARG A 93 -7.61 -12.06 5.61
CA ARG A 93 -6.82 -11.89 4.40
C ARG A 93 -6.94 -10.48 3.84
N TYR A 94 -5.83 -9.96 3.33
CA TYR A 94 -5.84 -8.85 2.38
C TYR A 94 -5.42 -9.31 1.00
N THR A 95 -6.05 -8.79 -0.05
CA THR A 95 -5.57 -8.88 -1.43
C THR A 95 -5.37 -7.45 -1.96
N LEU A 96 -4.11 -7.11 -2.23
CA LEU A 96 -3.69 -5.83 -2.78
C LEU A 96 -3.62 -5.90 -4.30
N LEU A 97 -4.23 -4.91 -4.96
CA LEU A 97 -4.31 -4.84 -6.40
C LEU A 97 -3.83 -3.49 -6.94
N VAL A 98 -3.22 -3.53 -8.12
CA VAL A 98 -2.96 -2.37 -8.96
C VAL A 98 -3.50 -2.69 -10.35
N ASP A 99 -4.67 -2.14 -10.68
CA ASP A 99 -5.50 -2.58 -11.81
C ASP A 99 -4.73 -2.68 -13.14
N LYS A 100 -3.86 -1.70 -13.40
CA LYS A 100 -3.15 -1.55 -14.66
C LYS A 100 -1.68 -2.02 -14.63
N ASN A 101 -1.26 -2.72 -13.59
CA ASN A 101 0.05 -3.34 -13.60
C ASN A 101 0.05 -4.64 -14.42
N PRO A 102 1.19 -5.02 -15.04
CA PRO A 102 1.34 -6.32 -15.70
C PRO A 102 1.05 -7.52 -14.77
N SER A 103 1.37 -7.39 -13.48
CA SER A 103 0.85 -8.27 -12.43
C SER A 103 -0.11 -7.49 -11.53
N PRO A 104 -1.44 -7.60 -11.76
CA PRO A 104 -2.42 -6.80 -11.01
C PRO A 104 -2.54 -7.19 -9.54
N VAL A 105 -2.29 -8.46 -9.18
CA VAL A 105 -2.29 -8.91 -7.78
C VAL A 105 -0.91 -8.69 -7.20
N ALA A 106 -0.71 -7.56 -6.53
CA ALA A 106 0.60 -7.19 -6.01
C ALA A 106 1.00 -8.05 -4.79
N ALA A 107 0.05 -8.32 -3.90
CA ALA A 107 0.25 -9.20 -2.77
C ALA A 107 -1.08 -9.76 -2.21
N THR A 108 -0.99 -10.94 -1.60
CA THR A 108 -2.03 -11.49 -0.72
C THR A 108 -1.41 -11.75 0.65
N LEU A 109 -2.02 -11.21 1.70
CA LEU A 109 -1.54 -11.35 3.07
C LEU A 109 -2.54 -12.18 3.87
N ASN A 110 -2.10 -13.30 4.44
CA ASN A 110 -2.86 -14.04 5.44
C ASN A 110 -2.46 -13.53 6.83
N ILE A 111 -3.45 -13.07 7.60
CA ILE A 111 -3.23 -12.43 8.90
C ILE A 111 -3.21 -13.48 10.00
N GLY A 112 -2.09 -13.54 10.72
CA GLY A 112 -1.89 -14.44 11.84
C GLY A 112 -2.45 -13.90 13.16
N PRO A 113 -2.70 -14.77 14.15
CA PRO A 113 -3.32 -14.42 15.42
C PRO A 113 -2.42 -13.59 16.35
N ALA A 114 -1.14 -13.37 16.01
CA ALA A 114 -0.25 -12.50 16.79
C ALA A 114 -0.33 -11.02 16.36
N ILE A 115 -1.04 -10.71 15.28
CA ILE A 115 -1.31 -9.33 14.87
C ILE A 115 -2.42 -8.74 15.74
N VAL A 116 -2.13 -7.59 16.34
CA VAL A 116 -3.10 -6.86 17.20
C VAL A 116 -4.10 -6.13 16.35
N ARG A 117 -3.60 -5.43 15.34
CA ARG A 117 -4.39 -4.67 14.39
C ARG A 117 -3.83 -4.94 13.02
N ALA A 118 -4.69 -5.36 12.10
CA ALA A 118 -4.31 -5.69 10.72
C ALA A 118 -4.02 -4.43 9.89
N GLU A 119 -3.22 -3.52 10.44
CA GLU A 119 -2.70 -2.33 9.76
C GLU A 119 -1.34 -2.67 9.16
N PHE A 120 -1.17 -2.36 7.88
CA PHE A 120 0.06 -2.65 7.14
C PHE A 120 0.50 -1.46 6.31
N GLU A 121 1.81 -1.28 6.18
CA GLU A 121 2.38 -0.31 5.24
C GLU A 121 3.45 -0.98 4.38
N THR A 122 3.46 -0.65 3.09
CA THR A 122 4.44 -1.14 2.12
C THR A 122 4.62 -0.13 0.99
N ARG A 123 5.40 -0.48 -0.03
CA ARG A 123 5.57 0.30 -1.26
C ARG A 123 5.34 -0.56 -2.48
N LEU A 124 4.56 -0.04 -3.42
CA LEU A 124 4.22 -0.72 -4.67
C LEU A 124 4.81 0.02 -5.87
N ARG A 125 5.15 -0.75 -6.91
CA ARG A 125 5.37 -0.24 -8.26
C ARG A 125 4.01 0.02 -8.91
N VAL A 126 3.85 1.14 -9.59
CA VAL A 126 2.64 1.50 -10.34
C VAL A 126 3.06 1.91 -11.74
N ASP A 127 2.58 1.17 -12.73
CA ASP A 127 3.03 1.32 -14.11
C ASP A 127 2.23 2.36 -14.90
N GLU A 128 0.93 2.44 -14.64
CA GLU A 128 0.02 3.37 -15.30
C GLU A 128 -0.96 4.01 -14.32
N TYR A 129 -1.53 5.15 -14.72
CA TYR A 129 -2.53 5.85 -13.93
C TYR A 129 -3.77 4.98 -13.83
N GLY A 130 -4.20 4.72 -12.61
CA GLY A 130 -5.30 3.80 -12.36
C GLY A 130 -5.62 3.64 -10.89
N HIS A 131 -6.44 2.64 -10.61
CA HIS A 131 -6.86 2.33 -9.26
C HIS A 131 -5.89 1.36 -8.59
N MET A 132 -5.54 1.71 -7.37
CA MET A 132 -4.99 0.79 -6.37
C MET A 132 -6.13 0.36 -5.45
N ARG A 133 -6.17 -0.92 -5.10
CA ARG A 133 -7.25 -1.50 -4.31
C ARG A 133 -6.72 -2.40 -3.22
N VAL A 134 -7.49 -2.49 -2.14
CA VAL A 134 -7.34 -3.55 -1.14
C VAL A 134 -8.70 -4.18 -0.91
N ILE A 135 -8.74 -5.51 -0.94
CA ILE A 135 -9.88 -6.29 -0.49
C ILE A 135 -9.50 -6.94 0.82
N ALA A 136 -10.29 -6.71 1.86
CA ALA A 136 -10.21 -7.41 3.13
C ALA A 136 -11.26 -8.51 3.17
N GLU A 137 -10.87 -9.72 3.56
CA GLU A 137 -11.76 -10.81 3.92
C GLU A 137 -11.73 -10.98 5.43
N LEU A 138 -12.91 -10.86 6.06
CA LEU A 138 -13.06 -11.04 7.50
C LEU A 138 -13.29 -12.51 7.85
N ASP A 139 -13.25 -12.84 9.14
CA ASP A 139 -13.42 -14.20 9.66
C ASP A 139 -14.86 -14.71 9.62
N ASP A 140 -15.83 -13.82 9.40
CA ASP A 140 -17.22 -14.15 9.03
C ASP A 140 -17.40 -14.43 7.52
N GLY A 141 -16.34 -14.27 6.71
CA GLY A 141 -16.34 -14.46 5.26
C GLY A 141 -16.82 -13.25 4.45
N SER A 142 -17.14 -12.12 5.09
CA SER A 142 -17.51 -10.89 4.38
C SER A 142 -16.31 -10.24 3.67
N LEU A 143 -16.56 -9.65 2.50
CA LEU A 143 -15.56 -8.95 1.70
C LEU A 143 -15.76 -7.44 1.77
N HIS A 144 -14.65 -6.71 1.90
CA HIS A 144 -14.65 -5.26 2.05
C HIS A 144 -13.58 -4.64 1.15
N LEU A 145 -13.96 -3.67 0.32
CA LEU A 145 -13.09 -3.03 -0.64
C LEU A 145 -12.82 -1.58 -0.26
N SER A 146 -11.58 -1.15 -0.43
CA SER A 146 -11.24 0.26 -0.58
C SER A 146 -10.40 0.45 -1.83
N SER A 147 -10.74 1.49 -2.60
CA SER A 147 -10.08 1.83 -3.87
C SER A 147 -9.63 3.28 -3.86
N ARG A 148 -8.49 3.58 -4.47
CA ARG A 148 -7.97 4.94 -4.65
C ARG A 148 -7.32 5.09 -6.02
N TYR A 149 -7.65 6.16 -6.72
CA TYR A 149 -7.02 6.49 -7.99
C TYR A 149 -5.66 7.17 -7.73
N VAL A 150 -4.61 6.70 -8.40
CA VAL A 150 -3.25 7.24 -8.29
C VAL A 150 -2.75 7.70 -9.65
N LYS A 151 -2.20 8.92 -9.69
CA LYS A 151 -1.64 9.56 -10.88
C LYS A 151 -0.12 9.46 -10.84
N VAL A 152 0.41 8.33 -11.27
CA VAL A 152 1.83 8.05 -11.44
C VAL A 152 2.02 6.90 -12.43
N SER A 153 3.15 6.86 -13.14
CA SER A 153 3.43 5.84 -14.16
C SER A 153 4.91 5.47 -14.21
N GLY A 154 5.24 4.43 -14.99
CA GLY A 154 6.62 4.01 -15.29
C GLY A 154 7.32 3.27 -14.15
N GLY A 155 6.56 2.75 -13.17
CA GLY A 155 7.12 2.05 -12.03
C GLY A 155 7.77 0.72 -12.34
N CYS A 156 7.30 -0.01 -13.36
CA CYS A 156 7.84 -1.33 -13.71
C CYS A 156 9.13 -1.22 -14.54
N SER A 157 9.28 -0.21 -15.39
CA SER A 157 10.50 0.00 -16.19
C SER A 157 11.60 0.82 -15.50
N ALA A 158 11.39 1.22 -14.24
CA ALA A 158 12.36 2.03 -13.51
C ALA A 158 13.68 1.25 -13.29
N PRO A 159 14.86 1.86 -13.57
CA PRO A 159 16.15 1.18 -13.42
C PRO A 159 16.34 0.63 -11.99
N PRO A 160 16.82 -0.61 -11.84
CA PRO A 160 17.03 -1.18 -10.52
C PRO A 160 18.26 -0.60 -9.86
N ASN A 161 18.22 -0.38 -8.55
CA ASN A 161 19.42 -0.08 -7.79
C ASN A 161 20.22 -1.38 -7.54
N ARG A 162 21.53 -1.31 -7.79
CA ARG A 162 22.48 -2.43 -7.67
C ARG A 162 23.75 -2.04 -6.91
N ASP A 163 23.65 -1.10 -5.97
CA ASP A 163 24.82 -0.59 -5.22
C ASP A 163 25.45 -1.65 -4.29
N ALA A 164 24.68 -2.66 -3.86
CA ALA A 164 25.14 -3.68 -2.91
C ALA A 164 24.59 -5.09 -3.18
N PRO A 165 24.90 -5.72 -4.34
CA PRO A 165 24.37 -7.03 -4.71
C PRO A 165 24.76 -8.15 -3.73
N GLN A 166 25.88 -8.01 -3.03
CA GLN A 166 26.33 -8.94 -1.98
C GLN A 166 25.41 -9.01 -0.76
N LEU A 167 24.48 -8.06 -0.62
CA LEU A 167 23.51 -8.01 0.48
C LEU A 167 22.13 -8.56 0.10
N ILE A 168 21.95 -9.02 -1.15
CA ILE A 168 20.67 -9.61 -1.59
C ILE A 168 20.26 -10.74 -0.64
N GLY A 169 19.00 -10.69 -0.22
CA GLY A 169 18.42 -11.64 0.73
C GLY A 169 18.56 -11.24 2.20
N GLN A 170 19.42 -10.27 2.52
CA GLN A 170 19.55 -9.83 3.91
C GLN A 170 18.22 -9.29 4.42
N THR A 171 17.65 -10.00 5.38
CA THR A 171 16.33 -9.72 5.95
C THR A 171 16.51 -9.12 7.33
N ARG A 172 15.96 -7.93 7.56
CA ARG A 172 16.18 -7.15 8.77
C ARG A 172 14.87 -6.74 9.39
N PHE A 173 14.79 -6.82 10.71
CA PHE A 173 13.72 -6.20 11.47
C PHE A 173 14.17 -4.85 12.03
N LYS A 174 13.21 -3.92 12.14
CA LYS A 174 13.36 -2.67 12.87
C LYS A 174 12.13 -2.44 13.74
N LEU A 175 12.32 -1.70 14.83
CA LEU A 175 11.26 -1.12 15.65
C LEU A 175 11.30 0.40 15.47
N PRO A 176 10.61 0.96 14.48
CA PRO A 176 10.74 2.37 14.10
C PRO A 176 10.46 3.36 15.23
N GLU A 177 9.62 2.97 16.19
CA GLU A 177 9.26 3.77 17.36
C GLU A 177 9.73 3.15 18.69
N GLY A 178 10.68 2.21 18.62
CA GLY A 178 11.10 1.39 19.75
C GLY A 178 10.02 0.41 20.22
N LEU A 179 10.38 -0.41 21.21
CA LEU A 179 9.45 -1.32 21.86
C LEU A 179 8.50 -0.53 22.77
N LYS A 180 7.19 -0.67 22.57
CA LYS A 180 6.19 -0.04 23.44
C LYS A 180 5.98 -0.87 24.71
N PRO A 181 5.47 -0.27 25.80
CA PRO A 181 5.08 -1.02 26.99
C PRO A 181 4.02 -2.10 26.69
N ALA A 182 3.95 -3.10 27.56
CA ALA A 182 2.91 -4.13 27.51
C ALA A 182 1.51 -3.51 27.45
N GLY A 183 0.62 -4.08 26.63
CA GLY A 183 -0.73 -3.57 26.39
C GLY A 183 -0.83 -2.47 25.33
N GLN A 184 0.30 -1.96 24.82
CA GLN A 184 0.31 -1.07 23.65
C GLN A 184 0.86 -1.80 22.43
N ALA A 185 0.25 -1.58 21.27
CA ALA A 185 0.75 -2.13 20.01
C ALA A 185 2.11 -1.52 19.65
N THR A 186 3.07 -2.36 19.31
CA THR A 186 4.39 -1.95 18.84
C THR A 186 4.46 -2.00 17.31
N PRO A 187 4.90 -0.92 16.64
CA PRO A 187 5.24 -0.97 15.22
C PRO A 187 6.52 -1.77 14.98
N GLY A 188 6.40 -2.84 14.19
CA GLY A 188 7.51 -3.59 13.63
C GLY A 188 7.62 -3.34 12.13
N GLU A 189 8.84 -3.41 11.59
CA GLU A 189 9.09 -3.38 10.15
C GLU A 189 10.03 -4.51 9.78
N VAL A 190 9.65 -5.33 8.80
CA VAL A 190 10.57 -6.25 8.12
C VAL A 190 10.97 -5.65 6.79
N THR A 191 12.27 -5.69 6.46
CA THR A 191 12.81 -5.27 5.17
C THR A 191 13.70 -6.37 4.61
N VAL A 192 13.52 -6.70 3.34
CA VAL A 192 14.39 -7.63 2.60
C VAL A 192 15.19 -6.81 1.60
N ILE A 193 16.53 -6.85 1.68
CA ILE A 193 17.36 -6.27 0.62
C ILE A 193 17.22 -7.13 -0.62
N HIS A 194 16.59 -6.60 -1.67
CA HIS A 194 16.29 -7.38 -2.87
C HIS A 194 16.00 -6.44 -4.06
N PRO A 195 16.53 -6.73 -5.26
CA PRO A 195 16.34 -5.86 -6.44
C PRO A 195 14.88 -5.75 -6.89
N ASN A 196 14.10 -6.82 -6.70
CA ASN A 196 12.70 -6.88 -7.16
C ASN A 196 12.56 -6.37 -8.60
N ASP A 197 13.38 -6.97 -9.47
CA ASP A 197 13.39 -6.75 -10.91
C ASP A 197 12.09 -7.31 -11.50
N THR A 198 11.37 -6.51 -12.27
CA THR A 198 10.06 -6.83 -12.84
C THR A 198 10.12 -7.59 -14.14
N GLY A 199 11.24 -7.51 -14.87
CA GLY A 199 11.32 -8.04 -16.24
C GLY A 199 11.20 -6.98 -17.32
N PHE A 200 10.75 -5.77 -16.96
CA PHE A 200 10.47 -4.66 -17.88
C PHE A 200 11.55 -3.57 -17.87
N GLU A 201 12.54 -3.72 -17.00
CA GLU A 201 13.70 -2.83 -16.91
C GLU A 201 14.69 -3.15 -18.03
N LEU A 202 15.22 -2.10 -18.67
CA LEU A 202 16.21 -2.23 -19.72
C LEU A 202 17.62 -1.97 -19.16
N ASN A 203 18.51 -2.93 -19.38
CA ASN A 203 19.92 -2.76 -19.05
C ASN A 203 20.53 -1.72 -20.01
N GLN A 204 20.95 -0.58 -19.46
CA GLN A 204 21.40 0.58 -20.24
C GLN A 204 22.68 0.32 -21.06
N VAL A 205 23.45 -0.73 -20.75
CA VAL A 205 24.68 -1.10 -21.48
C VAL A 205 24.38 -2.10 -22.59
N THR A 206 23.66 -3.18 -22.25
CA THR A 206 23.40 -4.28 -23.19
C THR A 206 22.15 -4.07 -24.04
N VAL A 207 21.28 -3.14 -23.64
CA VAL A 207 19.97 -2.86 -24.27
C VAL A 207 19.01 -4.06 -24.20
N MET A 208 19.31 -5.04 -23.35
CA MET A 208 18.47 -6.21 -23.09
C MET A 208 17.59 -5.99 -21.87
N TYR A 209 16.41 -6.62 -21.85
CA TYR A 209 15.58 -6.68 -20.65
C TYR A 209 16.26 -7.47 -19.54
N ILE A 210 16.14 -6.96 -18.32
CA ILE A 210 16.62 -7.62 -17.12
C ILE A 210 15.63 -8.73 -16.78
N PRO A 211 16.04 -10.00 -16.65
CA PRO A 211 15.14 -11.07 -16.26
C PRO A 211 14.48 -10.81 -14.89
N PRO A 212 13.20 -11.17 -14.69
CA PRO A 212 12.51 -10.93 -13.43
C PRO A 212 13.19 -11.65 -12.27
N HIS A 213 13.41 -10.91 -11.18
CA HIS A 213 14.02 -11.42 -9.95
C HIS A 213 13.42 -10.69 -8.75
N PHE A 214 12.42 -11.30 -8.12
CA PHE A 214 11.63 -10.66 -7.06
C PHE A 214 11.31 -11.61 -5.90
N VAL A 215 11.05 -11.04 -4.72
CA VAL A 215 10.54 -11.79 -3.55
C VAL A 215 9.15 -12.32 -3.85
N ARG A 216 8.93 -13.62 -3.64
CA ARG A 216 7.62 -14.28 -3.83
C ARG A 216 6.84 -14.44 -2.54
N SER A 217 7.51 -14.65 -1.41
CA SER A 217 6.83 -14.82 -0.13
C SER A 217 7.63 -14.31 1.05
N ILE A 218 6.93 -13.85 2.08
CA ILE A 218 7.49 -13.49 3.39
C ILE A 218 6.57 -14.02 4.48
N ARG A 219 7.11 -14.89 5.34
CA ARG A 219 6.41 -15.39 6.52
C ARG A 219 7.05 -14.83 7.78
N ALA A 220 6.30 -14.00 8.51
CA ALA A 220 6.78 -13.39 9.74
C ALA A 220 6.13 -14.02 10.99
N ARG A 221 6.93 -14.23 12.03
CA ARG A 221 6.51 -14.80 13.31
C ARG A 221 7.04 -13.97 14.48
N TYR A 222 6.32 -14.01 15.59
CA TYR A 222 6.76 -13.51 16.89
C TYR A 222 6.59 -14.63 17.92
N ASP A 223 7.68 -15.05 18.56
CA ASP A 223 7.71 -16.21 19.47
C ASP A 223 7.07 -17.47 18.86
N GLY A 224 7.41 -17.76 17.61
CA GLY A 224 6.85 -18.87 16.84
C GLY A 224 5.39 -18.71 16.41
N ARG A 225 4.65 -17.71 16.92
CA ARG A 225 3.27 -17.43 16.52
C ARG A 225 3.26 -16.61 15.24
N LEU A 226 2.36 -16.96 14.32
CA LEU A 226 2.26 -16.28 13.03
C LEU A 226 1.80 -14.83 13.22
N LEU A 227 2.56 -13.89 12.67
CA LEU A 227 2.15 -12.51 12.47
C LEU A 227 1.41 -12.41 11.14
N PHE A 228 2.08 -12.73 10.05
CA PHE A 228 1.47 -12.79 8.73
C PHE A 228 2.25 -13.73 7.82
N ASP A 229 1.57 -14.20 6.78
CA ASP A 229 2.12 -14.99 5.69
C ASP A 229 1.70 -14.34 4.38
N LEU A 230 2.63 -13.76 3.65
CA LEU A 230 2.32 -13.05 2.40
C LEU A 230 2.91 -13.75 1.19
N ASP A 231 2.12 -13.79 0.14
CA ASP A 231 2.54 -14.05 -1.23
C ASP A 231 2.54 -12.73 -2.00
N CYS A 232 3.57 -12.48 -2.80
CA CYS A 232 3.70 -11.25 -3.57
C CYS A 232 4.36 -11.46 -4.93
N ASP A 233 4.23 -10.45 -5.78
CA ASP A 233 4.78 -10.44 -7.13
C ASP A 233 5.69 -9.21 -7.34
N PHE A 234 6.25 -9.05 -8.53
CA PHE A 234 7.13 -7.95 -8.91
C PHE A 234 6.49 -6.56 -8.82
N SER A 235 5.18 -6.47 -8.58
CA SER A 235 4.49 -5.20 -8.27
C SER A 235 4.88 -4.64 -6.90
N ILE A 236 5.58 -5.39 -6.04
CA ILE A 236 6.24 -4.85 -4.84
C ILE A 236 7.53 -4.12 -5.23
N SER A 237 7.74 -2.92 -4.67
CA SER A 237 8.94 -2.11 -4.89
C SER A 237 10.24 -2.82 -4.50
N GLU A 238 11.36 -2.31 -5.02
CA GLU A 238 12.70 -2.65 -4.56
C GLU A 238 12.83 -2.55 -3.04
N ASN A 239 13.65 -3.44 -2.47
CA ASN A 239 13.84 -3.62 -1.04
C ASN A 239 12.51 -3.75 -0.29
N PRO A 240 11.73 -4.82 -0.58
CA PRO A 240 10.40 -5.01 -0.01
C PRO A 240 10.38 -4.77 1.49
N SER A 241 9.52 -3.86 1.94
CA SER A 241 9.30 -3.61 3.35
C SER A 241 7.83 -3.68 3.73
N TRP A 242 7.60 -4.22 4.92
CA TRP A 242 6.26 -4.39 5.49
C TRP A 242 6.28 -3.94 6.95
N ARG A 243 5.54 -2.87 7.23
CA ARG A 243 5.28 -2.39 8.59
C ARG A 243 3.99 -3.01 9.09
N PHE A 244 3.97 -3.39 10.36
CA PHE A 244 2.85 -4.08 11.00
C PHE A 244 2.80 -3.75 12.50
N LEU A 245 1.67 -4.08 13.13
CA LEU A 245 1.44 -3.85 14.56
C LEU A 245 1.30 -5.18 15.31
N PHE A 246 2.14 -5.39 16.34
CA PHE A 246 2.11 -6.58 17.19
C PHE A 246 2.07 -6.22 18.67
N GLN A 247 1.68 -7.18 19.53
CA GLN A 247 1.68 -7.00 20.98
C GLN A 247 3.02 -7.49 21.54
N PRO A 248 3.89 -6.61 22.08
CA PRO A 248 5.06 -7.06 22.81
C PRO A 248 4.65 -7.76 24.10
N ARG A 249 5.51 -8.68 24.55
CA ARG A 249 5.40 -9.32 25.87
C ARG A 249 5.62 -8.32 27.00
N ALA A 250 5.10 -8.68 28.18
CA ALA A 250 5.25 -7.86 29.38
C ALA A 250 6.70 -7.76 29.89
N ASP A 251 7.52 -8.78 29.64
CA ASP A 251 8.94 -8.82 29.98
C ASP A 251 9.84 -8.07 28.99
N GLY A 252 9.26 -7.47 27.93
CA GLY A 252 10.01 -6.77 26.88
C GLY A 252 10.85 -7.69 25.98
N GLY A 253 10.72 -9.01 26.14
CA GLY A 253 11.48 -9.99 25.39
C GLY A 253 10.73 -10.54 24.17
N GLY A 254 11.23 -11.67 23.68
CA GLY A 254 10.69 -12.39 22.53
C GLY A 254 11.49 -12.17 21.26
N ARG A 255 11.16 -12.94 20.23
CA ARG A 255 11.92 -13.01 18.98
C ARG A 255 11.02 -12.80 17.77
N LEU A 256 11.39 -11.83 16.93
CA LEU A 256 10.83 -11.66 15.59
C LEU A 256 11.64 -12.50 14.61
N GLU A 257 10.96 -13.20 13.72
CA GLU A 257 11.57 -14.06 12.70
C GLU A 257 10.86 -13.90 11.38
N ALA A 258 11.61 -13.86 10.28
CA ALA A 258 11.09 -13.85 8.92
C ALA A 258 11.76 -14.96 8.09
N GLU A 259 10.95 -15.69 7.33
CA GLU A 259 11.38 -16.59 6.27
C GLU A 259 10.96 -15.99 4.94
N VAL A 260 11.87 -15.94 3.96
CA VAL A 260 11.66 -15.28 2.67
C VAL A 260 12.05 -16.24 1.55
N GLU A 261 11.28 -16.25 0.47
CA GLU A 261 11.61 -16.97 -0.76
C GLU A 261 11.50 -16.05 -1.98
N ASP A 262 12.46 -16.10 -2.90
CA ASP A 262 12.45 -15.32 -4.14
C ASP A 262 12.07 -16.16 -5.38
N SER A 263 12.01 -15.50 -6.54
CA SER A 263 11.65 -16.12 -7.82
C SER A 263 12.76 -17.00 -8.42
N LYS A 264 13.93 -17.07 -7.78
CA LYS A 264 15.05 -17.97 -8.10
C LYS A 264 15.18 -19.10 -7.08
N GLU A 265 14.12 -19.36 -6.31
CA GLU A 265 14.05 -20.40 -5.27
C GLU A 265 15.05 -20.22 -4.12
N GLN A 266 15.66 -19.03 -4.01
CA GLN A 266 16.56 -18.72 -2.90
C GLN A 266 15.74 -18.49 -1.64
N ARG A 267 16.28 -18.95 -0.51
CA ARG A 267 15.63 -18.85 0.80
C ARG A 267 16.49 -18.00 1.71
N PHE A 268 15.86 -17.01 2.33
CA PHE A 268 16.51 -16.11 3.26
C PHE A 268 15.80 -16.13 4.61
N ARG A 269 16.55 -15.77 5.65
CA ARG A 269 16.04 -15.66 7.02
C ARG A 269 16.54 -14.35 7.63
N GLY A 270 15.76 -13.82 8.55
CA GLY A 270 16.19 -12.73 9.41
C GLY A 270 15.51 -12.85 10.75
N ALA A 271 16.20 -12.48 11.82
CA ALA A 271 15.64 -12.45 13.15
C ALA A 271 16.09 -11.24 13.96
N LEU A 272 15.27 -10.86 14.94
CA LEU A 272 15.60 -9.86 15.96
C LEU A 272 15.12 -10.37 17.32
N ASP A 273 16.07 -10.49 18.24
CA ASP A 273 15.80 -10.72 19.65
C ASP A 273 15.52 -9.38 20.34
N LEU A 274 14.32 -9.21 20.90
CA LEU A 274 13.86 -7.93 21.43
C LEU A 274 14.52 -7.55 22.76
N ALA A 275 14.98 -8.53 23.54
CA ALA A 275 15.61 -8.28 24.84
C ALA A 275 17.05 -7.78 24.68
N THR A 276 17.77 -8.34 23.72
CA THR A 276 19.19 -8.04 23.47
C THR A 276 19.40 -7.03 22.35
N GLY A 277 18.40 -6.83 21.49
CA GLY A 277 18.54 -6.10 20.23
C GLY A 277 19.43 -6.82 19.22
N ALA A 278 19.81 -8.09 19.48
CA ALA A 278 20.68 -8.85 18.61
C ALA A 278 19.96 -9.21 17.31
N ILE A 279 20.63 -8.95 16.19
CA ILE A 279 20.17 -9.28 14.84
C ILE A 279 20.90 -10.56 14.41
N ALA A 280 20.16 -11.54 13.89
CA ALA A 280 20.69 -12.81 13.40
C ALA A 280 20.21 -13.10 11.98
#